data_AF-A0A813NR66-F1
#
_entry.id   AF-A0A813NR66-F1
#
_cell.length_a   1.000
_cell.length_b   1.000
_cell.length_c   1.000
_cell.angle_alpha   90.00
_cell.angle_beta   90.00
_cell.angle_gamma   90.00
#
_symmetry.space_group_name_H-M   'P 1'
#
loop_
_entity.id
_entity.type
_entity.pdbx_description
1 polymer ?
#
loop_
_entity_poly.entity_id
_entity_poly.type
_entity_poly.pdbx_seq_one_letter_code
_entity_poly.pdbx_strand_id
1 'polypeptide(L)'
;MYFNIQSFLLCNISNPIYLQFSTYFVVPLLSGLIPVFIASFFGFLAFRNVRRIVRRQLTIVRRRLDRQMTAMVAIRIIILFCLTMPYLSYRMYTFNYPNLPNKPMEYARGRLIYVILFFLFNLNYTISFYVYVILSSRFRRQVKSILLKKYWQLQKCFSCGIQNNRIGPENPESFNTNMDANEND
;
A
#
# COMPACT_ATOMS: atom_id res chain seq x y z
N MET A 1 31.95 32.28 -4.68
CA MET A 1 31.99 31.66 -6.02
C MET A 1 30.77 30.75 -6.13
N TYR A 2 29.69 31.21 -6.76
CA TYR A 2 28.45 30.44 -6.89
C TYR A 2 28.50 29.67 -8.21
N PHE A 3 28.82 28.38 -8.15
CA PHE A 3 28.62 27.49 -9.28
C PHE A 3 27.14 27.16 -9.40
N ASN A 4 26.46 27.83 -10.34
CA ASN A 4 25.12 27.45 -10.77
C ASN A 4 25.27 26.35 -11.82
N ILE A 5 25.45 25.11 -11.37
CA ILE A 5 25.35 23.95 -12.24
C ILE A 5 23.86 23.71 -12.42
N GLN A 6 23.28 24.36 -13.44
CA GLN A 6 21.95 24.01 -13.93
C GLN A 6 22.06 22.64 -14.60
N SER A 7 21.88 21.58 -13.82
CA SER A 7 21.66 20.25 -14.35
C SER A 7 20.36 20.28 -15.16
N PHE A 8 20.47 20.11 -16.48
CA PHE A 8 19.35 20.06 -17.46
C PHE A 8 18.27 18.99 -17.16
N LEU A 9 18.39 18.25 -16.06
CA LEU A 9 17.49 17.19 -15.61
C LEU A 9 16.47 17.65 -14.55
N LEU A 10 16.60 18.86 -13.99
CA LEU A 10 15.60 19.40 -13.07
C LEU A 10 14.89 20.60 -13.70
N CYS A 11 13.65 20.38 -14.15
CA CYS A 11 12.71 21.45 -14.48
C CYS A 11 12.40 22.21 -13.19
N ASN A 12 13.19 23.24 -12.91
CA ASN A 12 12.98 24.09 -11.76
C ASN A 12 12.01 25.20 -12.15
N ILE A 13 10.95 25.38 -11.38
CA ILE A 13 9.97 26.44 -11.60
C ILE A 13 10.69 27.79 -11.48
N SER A 14 10.78 28.52 -12.59
CA SER A 14 11.47 29.81 -12.65
C SER A 14 10.68 30.94 -11.99
N ASN A 15 9.37 30.81 -11.87
CA ASN A 15 8.52 31.86 -11.33
C ASN A 15 8.45 31.78 -9.79
N PRO A 16 9.05 32.75 -9.06
CA PRO A 16 9.09 32.71 -7.59
C PRO A 16 7.70 32.88 -6.96
N ILE A 17 6.78 33.59 -7.63
CA ILE A 17 5.41 33.78 -7.15
C ILE A 17 4.66 32.44 -7.13
N TYR A 18 4.82 31.65 -8.19
CA TYR A 18 4.22 30.31 -8.24
C TYR A 18 4.81 29.39 -7.18
N LEU A 19 6.13 29.45 -6.94
CA LEU A 19 6.78 28.66 -5.91
C LEU A 19 6.23 28.97 -4.50
N GLN A 20 6.02 30.26 -4.22
CA GLN A 20 5.42 30.72 -2.97
C GLN A 20 3.97 30.26 -2.83
N PHE A 21 3.16 30.44 -3.87
CA PHE A 21 1.77 29.98 -3.89
C PHE A 21 1.64 28.46 -3.70
N SER A 22 2.47 27.69 -4.41
CA SER A 22 2.46 26.23 -4.31
C SER A 22 2.88 25.75 -2.91
N THR A 23 3.90 26.39 -2.32
CA THR A 23 4.40 26.02 -0.99
C THR A 23 3.44 26.38 0.14
N TYR A 24 2.74 27.52 0.07
CA TYR A 24 1.81 27.96 1.11
C TYR A 24 0.40 27.42 0.97
N PHE A 25 -0.07 27.28 -0.27
CA PHE A 25 -1.48 27.00 -0.51
C PHE A 25 -1.66 25.57 -1.01
N VAL A 26 -1.04 25.24 -2.13
CA VAL A 26 -1.28 23.96 -2.81
C VAL A 26 -0.82 22.78 -1.96
N VAL A 27 0.42 22.79 -1.48
CA VAL A 27 0.96 21.67 -0.72
C VAL A 27 0.22 21.47 0.61
N PRO A 28 0.18 22.42 1.56
CA PRO A 28 -0.43 22.16 2.86
C PRO A 28 -1.95 22.04 2.80
N LEU A 29 -2.67 22.87 2.01
CA LEU A 29 -4.13 22.80 1.97
C LEU A 29 -4.64 21.64 1.13
N LEU A 30 -4.23 21.52 -0.14
CA LEU A 30 -4.79 20.50 -1.02
C LEU A 30 -4.28 19.10 -0.68
N SER A 31 -2.99 18.95 -0.33
CA SER A 31 -2.44 17.62 -0.04
C SER A 31 -2.54 17.19 1.44
N GLY A 32 -2.70 18.15 2.36
CA GLY A 32 -2.75 17.87 3.80
C GLY A 32 -4.12 18.14 4.41
N LEU A 33 -4.51 19.41 4.46
CA LEU A 33 -5.63 19.87 5.28
C LEU A 33 -6.98 19.37 4.75
N ILE A 34 -7.27 19.61 3.48
CA ILE A 34 -8.53 19.22 2.81
C ILE A 34 -8.80 17.72 2.94
N PRO A 35 -7.89 16.80 2.57
CA PRO A 35 -8.17 15.37 2.67
C PRO A 35 -8.39 14.91 4.12
N VAL A 36 -7.69 15.51 5.09
CA VAL A 36 -7.90 15.22 6.52
C VAL A 36 -9.27 15.72 6.98
N PHE A 37 -9.67 16.93 6.59
CA PHE A 37 -10.98 17.49 6.92
C PHE A 37 -12.11 16.66 6.33
N ILE A 38 -12.02 16.31 5.05
CA ILE A 38 -13.00 15.46 4.35
C ILE A 38 -13.08 14.10 5.04
N ALA A 39 -11.94 13.43 5.27
CA ALA A 39 -11.91 12.12 5.92
C ALA A 39 -12.45 12.15 7.35
N SER A 40 -12.15 13.20 8.11
CA SER A 40 -12.65 13.40 9.47
C SER A 40 -14.15 13.64 9.47
N PHE A 41 -14.66 14.48 8.58
CA PHE A 41 -16.08 14.76 8.43
C PHE A 41 -16.88 13.50 8.05
N PHE A 42 -16.43 12.76 7.05
CA PHE A 42 -17.05 11.48 6.67
C PHE A 42 -16.92 10.43 7.77
N GLY A 43 -15.78 10.35 8.45
CA GLY A 43 -15.57 9.46 9.60
C GLY A 43 -16.54 9.77 10.75
N PHE A 44 -16.76 11.06 11.03
CA PHE A 44 -17.70 11.52 12.05
C PHE A 44 -19.16 11.23 11.66
N LEU A 45 -19.55 11.49 10.41
CA LEU A 45 -20.87 11.14 9.91
C LEU A 45 -21.11 9.62 9.97
N ALA A 46 -20.13 8.81 9.56
CA ALA A 46 -20.19 7.37 9.67
C ALA A 46 -20.36 6.93 11.14
N PHE A 47 -19.61 7.52 12.06
CA PHE A 47 -19.73 7.24 13.49
C PHE A 47 -21.14 7.56 14.03
N ARG A 48 -21.70 8.73 13.66
CA ARG A 48 -23.07 9.11 14.06
C ARG A 48 -24.11 8.15 13.50
N ASN A 49 -23.98 7.78 12.22
CA ASN A 49 -24.88 6.84 11.57
C ASN A 49 -24.83 5.46 12.23
N VAL A 50 -23.63 4.93 12.50
CA VAL A 50 -23.45 3.67 13.23
C VAL A 50 -24.11 3.74 14.61
N ARG A 51 -23.90 4.84 15.37
CA ARG A 51 -24.50 5.00 16.70
C ARG A 51 -26.03 5.09 16.67
N ARG A 52 -26.60 5.68 15.62
CA ARG A 52 -28.06 5.75 15.40
C ARG A 52 -28.64 4.38 15.05
N ILE A 53 -27.99 3.66 14.13
CA ILE A 53 -28.40 2.33 13.66
C ILE A 53 -28.36 1.30 14.81
N VAL A 54 -27.38 1.41 15.72
CA VAL A 54 -27.27 0.54 16.90
C VAL A 54 -28.52 0.52 17.77
N ARG A 55 -29.31 1.61 17.80
CA ARG A 55 -30.56 1.64 18.56
C ARG A 55 -31.71 0.88 17.89
N ARG A 56 -31.62 0.54 16.59
CA ARG A 56 -32.70 -0.05 15.79
C ARG A 56 -32.53 -1.56 15.48
N GLN A 57 -31.81 -2.31 16.32
CA GLN A 57 -31.69 -3.78 16.23
C GLN A 57 -31.28 -4.35 14.85
N LEU A 58 -30.17 -3.89 14.26
CA LEU A 58 -29.55 -4.64 13.16
C LEU A 58 -28.75 -5.84 13.68
N THR A 59 -28.71 -6.89 12.86
CA THR A 59 -27.99 -8.15 13.12
C THR A 59 -26.53 -7.92 13.55
N ILE A 60 -26.14 -8.59 14.65
CA ILE A 60 -24.87 -8.41 15.37
C ILE A 60 -23.62 -8.53 14.47
N VAL A 61 -23.72 -9.31 13.39
CA VAL A 61 -22.61 -9.59 12.46
C VAL A 61 -22.22 -8.37 11.61
N ARG A 62 -23.19 -7.60 11.09
CA ARG A 62 -22.90 -6.38 10.29
C ARG A 62 -22.22 -5.30 11.12
N ARG A 63 -22.61 -5.17 12.40
CA ARG A 63 -22.07 -4.15 13.33
C ARG A 63 -20.56 -4.25 13.56
N ARG A 64 -20.01 -5.47 13.62
CA ARG A 64 -18.56 -5.67 13.85
C ARG A 64 -17.73 -5.22 12.64
N LEU A 65 -18.28 -5.35 11.43
CA LEU A 65 -17.61 -4.93 10.19
C LEU A 65 -17.47 -3.40 10.14
N ASP A 66 -18.57 -2.68 10.33
CA ASP A 66 -18.56 -1.21 10.23
C ASP A 66 -17.70 -0.56 11.32
N ARG A 67 -17.74 -1.12 12.54
CA ARG A 67 -16.88 -0.66 13.64
C ARG A 67 -15.39 -0.87 13.33
N GLN A 68 -15.04 -1.98 12.67
CA GLN A 68 -13.66 -2.24 12.28
C GLN A 68 -13.20 -1.28 11.17
N MET A 69 -14.03 -1.03 10.15
CA MET A 69 -13.69 -0.09 9.08
C MET A 69 -13.53 1.34 9.60
N THR A 70 -14.45 1.80 10.45
CA THR A 70 -14.38 3.15 11.05
C THR A 70 -13.18 3.33 11.97
N ALA A 71 -12.88 2.35 12.83
CA ALA A 71 -11.67 2.36 13.66
C ALA A 71 -10.39 2.40 12.81
N MET A 72 -10.38 1.66 11.70
CA MET A 72 -9.26 1.64 10.77
C MET A 72 -9.01 3.02 10.14
N VAL A 73 -10.07 3.69 9.65
CA VAL A 73 -9.98 5.03 9.06
C VAL A 73 -9.52 6.05 10.10
N ALA A 74 -10.02 5.97 11.34
CA ALA A 74 -9.58 6.88 12.41
C ALA A 74 -8.08 6.75 12.71
N ILE A 75 -7.56 5.52 12.83
CA ILE A 75 -6.13 5.28 13.02
C ILE A 75 -5.33 5.82 11.84
N ARG A 76 -5.83 5.64 10.62
CA ARG A 76 -5.17 6.15 9.41
C ARG A 76 -5.05 7.67 9.41
N ILE A 77 -6.10 8.39 9.84
CA ILE A 77 -6.09 9.85 9.96
C ILE A 77 -5.07 10.30 11.02
N ILE A 78 -5.03 9.64 12.17
CA ILE A 78 -4.07 9.97 13.25
C ILE A 78 -2.63 9.80 12.75
N ILE A 79 -2.32 8.66 12.11
CA ILE A 79 -0.97 8.42 11.57
C ILE A 79 -0.64 9.44 10.47
N LEU A 80 -1.59 9.74 9.60
CA LEU A 80 -1.42 10.75 8.55
C LEU A 80 -1.01 12.08 9.16
N PHE A 81 -1.74 12.55 10.17
CA PHE A 81 -1.45 13.78 10.89
C PHE A 81 -0.08 13.77 11.56
N CYS A 82 0.27 12.72 12.30
CA CYS A 82 1.55 12.61 13.00
C CYS A 82 2.76 12.62 12.06
N LEU A 83 2.63 12.07 10.85
CA LEU A 83 3.74 12.01 9.88
C LEU A 83 3.85 13.26 9.00
N THR A 84 2.74 13.91 8.65
CA THR A 84 2.77 15.10 7.78
C THR A 84 3.03 16.40 8.54
N MET A 85 2.55 16.52 9.78
CA MET A 85 2.72 17.74 10.59
C MET A 85 4.18 18.19 10.72
N PRO A 86 5.15 17.33 11.12
CA PRO A 86 6.53 17.74 11.30
C PRO A 86 7.17 18.32 10.02
N TYR A 87 6.88 17.70 8.87
CA TYR A 87 7.34 18.18 7.57
C TYR A 87 6.74 19.53 7.19
N LEU A 88 5.43 19.70 7.40
CA LEU A 88 4.75 20.97 7.13
C LEU A 88 5.27 22.10 8.02
N SER A 89 5.45 21.85 9.32
CA SER A 89 6.01 22.82 10.26
C SER A 89 7.42 23.24 9.86
N TYR A 90 8.27 22.29 9.47
CA TYR A 90 9.62 22.60 8.98
C TYR A 90 9.61 23.42 7.68
N ARG A 91 8.74 23.07 6.72
CA ARG A 91 8.59 23.82 5.47
C ARG A 91 8.18 25.27 5.73
N MET A 92 7.19 25.48 6.60
CA MET A 92 6.76 26.82 7.03
C MET A 92 7.90 27.59 7.71
N TYR A 93 8.64 26.93 8.60
CA TYR A 93 9.80 27.54 9.26
C TYR A 93 10.86 28.00 8.26
N THR A 94 11.28 27.13 7.34
CA THR A 94 12.32 27.44 6.34
C THR A 94 11.91 28.55 5.38
N PHE A 95 10.61 28.70 5.12
CA PHE A 95 10.11 29.75 4.24
C PHE A 95 10.08 31.11 4.95
N ASN A 96 9.58 31.18 6.18
CA ASN A 96 9.48 32.44 6.93
C ASN A 96 10.85 32.98 7.38
N TYR A 97 11.83 32.08 7.54
CA TYR A 97 13.20 32.43 7.91
C TYR A 97 14.17 31.99 6.81
N PRO A 98 14.25 32.73 5.67
CA PRO A 98 15.24 32.52 4.63
C PRO A 98 16.61 33.03 5.12
N ASN A 99 17.05 32.59 6.29
CA ASN A 99 18.39 32.87 6.77
C ASN A 99 19.33 32.03 5.93
N LEU A 100 20.13 32.65 5.06
CA LEU A 100 21.33 32.01 4.51
C LEU A 100 22.24 31.71 5.70
N PRO A 101 22.42 30.45 6.12
CA PRO A 101 23.41 30.19 7.14
C PRO A 101 24.78 30.47 6.52
N ASN A 102 25.38 31.61 6.85
CA ASN A 102 26.78 31.91 6.50
C ASN A 102 27.75 30.87 7.10
N LYS A 103 27.26 30.01 8.01
CA LYS A 103 27.99 28.89 8.60
C LYS A 103 27.57 27.56 7.94
N PRO A 104 28.50 26.82 7.32
CA PRO A 104 28.18 25.57 6.62
C PRO A 104 27.62 24.47 7.55
N MET A 105 27.95 24.51 8.85
CA MET A 105 27.47 23.53 9.84
C MET A 105 25.95 23.58 10.05
N GLU A 106 25.36 24.78 10.11
CA GLU A 106 23.90 24.93 10.30
C GLU A 106 23.11 24.49 9.06
N TYR A 107 23.68 24.73 7.87
CA TYR A 107 23.11 24.23 6.62
C TYR A 107 23.04 22.69 6.60
N ALA A 108 24.13 22.02 7.00
CA ALA A 108 24.19 20.56 7.04
C ALA A 108 23.15 19.98 8.01
N ARG A 109 22.98 20.59 9.19
CA ARG A 109 21.93 20.20 10.17
C ARG A 109 20.53 20.36 9.59
N GLY A 110 20.23 21.51 8.99
CA GLY A 110 18.94 21.75 8.34
C GLY A 110 18.66 20.72 7.25
N ARG A 111 19.66 20.39 6.43
CA ARG A 111 19.53 19.40 5.36
C ARG A 111 19.23 18.01 5.90
N LEU A 112 19.90 17.57 6.97
CA LEU A 112 19.61 16.27 7.60
C LEU A 112 18.18 16.22 8.16
N ILE A 113 17.75 17.26 8.87
CA ILE A 113 16.37 17.37 9.38
C ILE A 113 15.37 17.28 8.23
N TYR A 114 15.60 18.02 7.14
CA TYR A 114 14.75 17.97 5.95
C TYR A 114 14.63 16.56 5.37
N VAL A 115 15.75 15.85 5.19
CA VAL A 115 15.76 14.48 4.64
C VAL A 115 14.98 13.51 5.54
N ILE A 116 15.16 13.59 6.86
CA ILE A 116 14.44 12.76 7.82
C ILE A 116 12.93 13.03 7.75
N LEU A 117 12.53 14.30 7.78
CA LEU A 117 11.11 14.68 7.71
C LEU A 117 10.48 14.31 6.37
N PHE A 118 11.23 14.48 5.27
CA PHE A 118 10.78 14.07 3.96
C PHE A 118 10.62 12.55 3.85
N PHE A 119 11.53 11.78 4.45
CA PHE A 119 11.38 10.32 4.53
C PHE A 119 10.14 9.92 5.35
N LEU A 120 9.91 10.54 6.51
CA LEU A 120 8.70 10.32 7.33
C LEU A 120 7.42 10.67 6.56
N PHE A 121 7.44 11.75 5.78
CA PHE A 121 6.35 12.12 4.90
C PHE A 121 6.08 11.05 3.83
N ASN A 122 7.13 10.52 3.17
CA ASN A 122 6.98 9.49 2.14
C ASN A 122 6.54 8.13 2.72
N LEU A 123 6.97 7.78 3.94
CA LEU A 123 6.50 6.58 4.64
C LEU A 123 4.98 6.53 4.77
N ASN A 124 4.32 7.68 4.78
CA ASN A 124 2.87 7.77 4.82
C ASN A 124 2.19 6.95 3.72
N TYR A 125 2.73 6.97 2.49
CA TYR A 125 2.20 6.24 1.35
C TYR A 125 2.28 4.73 1.57
N THR A 126 3.41 4.25 2.08
CA THR A 126 3.64 2.82 2.33
C THR A 126 2.84 2.31 3.53
N ILE A 127 2.67 3.14 4.57
CA ILE A 127 1.94 2.76 5.78
C ILE A 127 0.47 2.43 5.50
N SER A 128 -0.15 3.03 4.47
CA SER A 128 -1.52 2.64 4.06
C SER A 128 -1.64 1.13 3.93
N PHE A 129 -0.74 0.54 3.14
CA PHE A 129 -0.74 -0.88 2.85
C PHE A 129 -0.58 -1.71 4.13
N TYR A 130 0.42 -1.39 4.96
CA TYR A 130 0.66 -2.12 6.20
C TYR A 130 -0.51 -2.02 7.19
N VAL A 131 -1.13 -0.85 7.31
CA VAL A 131 -2.30 -0.64 8.16
C VAL A 131 -3.49 -1.47 7.67
N TYR A 132 -3.74 -1.55 6.35
CA TYR A 132 -4.75 -2.46 5.77
C TYR A 132 -4.46 -3.93 6.11
N VAL A 133 -3.21 -4.37 5.94
CA VAL A 133 -2.80 -5.76 6.18
C VAL A 133 -2.94 -6.14 7.66
N ILE A 134 -2.50 -5.28 8.59
CA ILE A 134 -2.48 -5.58 10.02
C ILE A 134 -3.89 -5.50 10.62
N LEU A 135 -4.63 -4.41 10.36
CA LEU A 135 -5.93 -4.16 11.01
C LEU A 135 -7.06 -5.00 10.40
N SER A 136 -7.00 -5.37 9.12
CA SER A 136 -8.04 -6.18 8.50
C SER A 136 -7.84 -7.67 8.78
N SER A 137 -8.47 -8.16 9.85
CA SER A 137 -8.56 -9.60 10.16
C SER A 137 -9.28 -10.40 9.08
N ARG A 138 -10.11 -9.76 8.24
CA ARG A 138 -10.74 -10.38 7.07
C ARG A 138 -9.76 -10.54 5.93
N PHE A 139 -8.99 -9.49 5.62
CA PHE A 139 -7.95 -9.55 4.59
C PHE A 139 -6.93 -10.63 4.94
N ARG A 140 -6.47 -10.71 6.20
CA ARG A 140 -5.57 -11.78 6.65
C ARG A 140 -6.16 -13.18 6.43
N ARG A 141 -7.45 -13.36 6.72
CA ARG A 141 -8.13 -14.65 6.49
C ARG A 141 -8.27 -14.98 4.99
N GLN A 142 -8.60 -14.01 4.16
CA GLN A 142 -8.70 -14.18 2.70
C GLN A 142 -7.34 -14.43 2.06
N VAL A 143 -6.32 -13.66 2.43
CA VAL A 143 -4.95 -13.89 1.95
C VAL A 143 -4.45 -15.26 2.40
N LYS A 144 -4.67 -15.61 3.67
CA LYS A 144 -4.31 -16.95 4.17
C LYS A 144 -5.05 -18.04 3.40
N SER A 145 -6.35 -17.90 3.11
CA SER A 145 -7.09 -18.91 2.33
C SER A 145 -6.63 -19.00 0.87
N ILE A 146 -6.32 -17.88 0.22
CA ILE A 146 -5.78 -17.86 -1.15
C ILE A 146 -4.38 -18.48 -1.19
N LEU A 147 -3.50 -18.12 -0.25
CA LEU A 147 -2.15 -18.68 -0.15
C LEU A 147 -2.17 -20.17 0.16
N LEU A 148 -3.01 -20.62 1.10
CA LEU A 148 -3.20 -22.05 1.37
C LEU A 148 -3.73 -22.76 0.12
N LYS A 149 -4.73 -22.21 -0.57
CA LYS A 149 -5.28 -22.82 -1.79
C LYS A 149 -4.23 -22.96 -2.89
N LYS A 150 -3.39 -21.93 -3.10
CA LYS A 150 -2.31 -21.96 -4.10
C LYS A 150 -1.20 -22.93 -3.70
N TYR A 151 -0.84 -22.98 -2.42
CA TYR A 151 0.11 -23.95 -1.88
C TYR A 151 -0.36 -25.39 -2.10
N TRP A 152 -1.62 -25.68 -1.77
CA TRP A 152 -2.23 -27.00 -2.01
C TRP A 152 -2.31 -27.38 -3.49
N GLN A 153 -2.57 -26.41 -4.38
CA GLN A 153 -2.54 -26.64 -5.84
C GLN A 153 -1.13 -26.97 -6.34
N LEU A 154 -0.11 -26.24 -5.90
CA LEU A 154 1.29 -26.51 -6.26
C LEU A 154 1.71 -27.92 -5.79
N GLN A 155 1.30 -28.32 -4.58
CA GLN A 155 1.61 -29.64 -4.05
C GLN A 155 0.93 -30.77 -4.86
N LYS A 156 -0.31 -30.59 -5.32
CA LYS A 156 -0.97 -31.55 -6.21
C LYS A 156 -0.32 -31.67 -7.59
N CYS A 157 0.11 -30.55 -8.19
CA CYS A 157 0.82 -30.58 -9.47
C CYS A 157 2.17 -31.29 -9.36
N PHE A 158 2.90 -31.10 -8.26
CA PHE A 158 4.19 -31.76 -8.04
C PHE A 158 4.04 -33.28 -7.86
N SER A 159 2.98 -33.72 -7.17
CA SER A 159 2.70 -35.16 -6.98
C SER A 159 2.32 -35.89 -8.28
N CYS A 160 1.67 -35.25 -9.25
CA CYS A 160 1.30 -35.91 -10.52
C CYS A 160 2.49 -36.02 -11.50
N GLY A 161 3.40 -35.04 -11.49
CA GLY A 161 4.59 -35.08 -12.35
C GLY A 161 5.57 -36.21 -12.02
N ILE A 162 5.61 -36.67 -10.77
CA ILE A 162 6.51 -37.75 -10.33
C ILE A 162 5.98 -39.14 -10.72
N GLN A 163 4.66 -39.34 -10.79
CA GLN A 163 4.09 -40.64 -11.17
C GLN A 163 4.23 -40.95 -12.66
N ASN A 164 4.23 -39.94 -13.53
CA ASN A 164 4.34 -40.16 -14.97
C ASN A 164 5.76 -40.53 -15.44
N ASN A 165 6.76 -40.43 -14.56
CA ASN A 165 8.15 -40.81 -14.85
C ASN A 165 8.53 -42.20 -14.29
N ARG A 166 7.57 -42.94 -13.70
CA ARG A 166 7.77 -44.32 -13.23
C ARG A 166 7.08 -45.39 -14.08
N ILE A 167 6.27 -45.00 -15.05
CA ILE A 167 5.80 -45.94 -16.07
C ILE A 167 6.92 -45.98 -17.11
N GLY A 168 7.87 -46.88 -16.88
CA GLY A 168 8.82 -47.27 -17.92
C GLY A 168 8.07 -47.77 -19.16
N PRO A 169 8.72 -47.77 -20.33
CA PRO A 169 8.11 -48.26 -21.56
C PRO A 169 7.67 -49.72 -21.35
N GLU A 170 6.37 -49.96 -21.20
CA GLU A 170 5.81 -51.27 -21.45
C GLU A 170 6.00 -51.55 -22.94
N ASN A 171 6.87 -52.51 -23.23
CA ASN A 171 7.04 -53.08 -24.55
C ASN A 171 5.68 -53.52 -25.11
N PRO A 172 5.22 -52.98 -26.24
CA PRO A 172 4.10 -53.54 -26.98
C PRO A 172 4.63 -54.68 -27.85
N GLU A 173 5.00 -55.81 -27.25
CA GLU A 173 5.38 -57.01 -28.00
C GLU A 173 4.51 -58.20 -27.60
N SER A 174 3.49 -58.46 -28.44
CA SER A 174 3.14 -59.76 -29.01
C SER A 174 1.64 -59.79 -29.33
N PHE A 175 1.25 -58.98 -30.32
CA PHE A 175 -0.03 -59.14 -31.01
C PHE A 175 0.05 -60.39 -31.90
N ASN A 176 -0.74 -61.38 -31.49
CA ASN A 176 -1.19 -62.58 -32.20
C ASN A 176 -0.91 -62.63 -33.71
N THR A 177 -0.02 -63.53 -34.10
CA THR A 177 -0.15 -64.33 -35.32
C THR A 177 -0.49 -65.75 -34.89
N ASN A 178 -1.75 -66.16 -35.10
CA ASN A 178 -2.09 -67.54 -35.44
C ASN A 178 -3.31 -67.49 -36.36
N MET A 179 -2.94 -67.45 -37.63
CA MET A 179 -3.72 -67.79 -38.82
C MET A 179 -4.00 -69.30 -38.84
N ASP A 180 -5.17 -69.63 -39.38
CA ASP A 180 -5.48 -70.80 -40.22
C ASP A 180 -5.43 -72.22 -39.64
N ALA A 181 -6.59 -72.90 -39.66
CA ALA A 181 -6.86 -74.07 -40.53
C ALA A 181 -8.01 -74.95 -40.00
N ASN A 182 -9.09 -75.07 -40.79
CA ASN A 182 -10.05 -76.17 -40.97
C ASN A 182 -11.32 -75.54 -41.55
N GLU A 183 -11.66 -75.58 -42.84
CA GLU A 183 -11.66 -76.70 -43.81
C GLU A 183 -12.44 -77.92 -43.30
N ASN A 184 -13.72 -77.97 -43.67
CA ASN A 184 -14.53 -79.15 -44.01
C ASN A 184 -15.90 -78.66 -44.49
N ASP A 185 -16.05 -78.53 -45.81
CA ASP A 185 -17.16 -79.06 -46.65
C ASP A 185 -17.07 -78.51 -48.08
#